data_AF-A0A6T8E2C1-F1
#
_entry.id   AF-A0A6T8E2C1-F1
#
_cell.length_a   1.000
_cell.length_b   1.000
_cell.length_c   1.000
_cell.angle_alpha   90.00
_cell.angle_beta   90.00
_cell.angle_gamma   90.00
#
_symmetry.space_group_name_H-M   'P 1'
#
loop_
_entity.id
_entity.type
_entity.pdbx_description
1 polymer ?
#
loop_
_entity_poly.entity_id
_entity_poly.type
_entity_poly.pdbx_seq_one_letter_code
_entity_poly.pdbx_strand_id
1 'polypeptide(L)'
;QPHLWLGVSSYCTPTHCDDADNLILLLCGSKRLWITPPNSRAILQPTCIAQQCWANLLNPTDNHARDDVVESNGENVTVAAVLKGVQALNLTLRAGEILYLPAGWFHFVQNLEPTVMVNVWTAGRDRVAAGAGRVHRLSSREQ
;
A
#
# COMPACT_ATOMS: atom_id res chain seq x y z
N GLN A 1 7.17 16.01 7.93
CA GLN A 1 7.28 17.13 6.97
C GLN A 1 6.45 16.75 5.74
N PRO A 2 5.80 17.69 5.03
CA PRO A 2 5.07 17.36 3.82
C PRO A 2 6.02 17.01 2.67
N HIS A 3 5.62 16.07 1.82
CA HIS A 3 6.32 15.70 0.59
C HIS A 3 5.49 16.11 -0.63
N LEU A 4 6.14 16.70 -1.63
CA LEU A 4 5.51 17.08 -2.91
C LEU A 4 5.88 16.06 -3.98
N TRP A 5 4.88 15.66 -4.76
CA TRP A 5 5.03 14.69 -5.84
C TRP A 5 4.47 15.26 -7.14
N LEU A 6 5.27 15.17 -8.19
CA LEU A 6 4.91 15.51 -9.57
C LEU A 6 4.93 14.22 -10.38
N GLY A 7 3.79 13.85 -10.94
CA GLY A 7 3.62 12.59 -11.65
C GLY A 7 3.22 12.79 -13.10
N VAL A 8 3.84 12.06 -14.02
CA VAL A 8 3.37 11.96 -15.41
C VAL A 8 2.21 10.97 -15.51
N SER A 9 1.42 11.09 -16.59
CA SER A 9 0.33 10.16 -16.89
C SER A 9 0.84 8.73 -17.03
N SER A 10 0.01 7.75 -16.67
CA SER A 10 0.26 6.31 -16.73
C SER A 10 1.38 5.78 -15.84
N TYR A 11 2.14 6.64 -15.13
CA TYR A 11 3.14 6.18 -14.17
C TYR A 11 2.48 5.41 -13.02
N CYS A 12 3.09 4.29 -12.65
CA CYS A 12 2.62 3.41 -11.60
C CYS A 12 3.65 3.32 -10.48
N THR A 13 3.21 3.44 -9.24
CA THR A 13 3.95 3.04 -8.05
C THR A 13 3.51 1.62 -7.68
N PRO A 14 4.40 0.61 -7.77
CA PRO A 14 4.08 -0.78 -7.47
C PRO A 14 3.50 -0.99 -6.07
N THR A 15 2.84 -2.12 -5.87
CA THR A 15 2.21 -2.46 -4.59
C THR A 15 3.24 -2.46 -3.45
N HIS A 16 3.02 -1.61 -2.45
CA HIS A 16 3.87 -1.54 -1.25
C HIS A 16 3.07 -1.11 -0.03
N CYS A 17 3.65 -1.20 1.16
CA CYS A 17 3.14 -0.54 2.36
C CYS A 17 4.23 0.27 3.07
N ASP A 18 3.79 1.34 3.73
CA ASP A 18 4.61 2.20 4.57
C ASP A 18 4.43 1.84 6.05
N ASP A 19 5.43 2.12 6.89
CA ASP A 19 5.37 1.92 8.35
C ASP A 19 4.73 3.10 9.12
N ALA A 20 4.22 4.11 8.40
CA ALA A 20 3.64 5.33 8.92
C ALA A 20 2.24 5.60 8.35
N ASP A 21 1.39 6.24 9.15
CA ASP A 21 0.08 6.72 8.68
C ASP A 21 0.30 7.85 7.67
N ASN A 22 -0.43 7.82 6.55
CA ASN A 22 -0.22 8.72 5.43
C ASN A 22 -1.50 9.51 5.11
N LEU A 23 -1.43 10.84 5.15
CA LEU A 23 -2.51 11.71 4.70
C LEU A 23 -2.15 12.27 3.32
N ILE A 24 -2.89 11.85 2.30
CA ILE A 24 -2.62 12.13 0.89
C ILE A 24 -3.64 13.13 0.36
N LEU A 25 -3.19 14.31 -0.05
CA LEU A 25 -4.00 15.34 -0.71
C LEU A 25 -3.62 15.41 -2.19
N LEU A 26 -4.59 15.18 -3.07
CA LEU A 26 -4.37 15.36 -4.51
C LEU A 26 -4.72 16.80 -4.90
N LEU A 27 -3.75 17.54 -5.43
CA LEU A 27 -3.92 18.95 -5.81
C LEU A 27 -4.34 19.10 -7.27
N CYS A 28 -3.85 18.23 -8.16
CA CYS A 28 -4.16 18.25 -9.58
C CYS A 28 -4.20 16.83 -10.15
N GLY A 29 -5.08 16.62 -11.13
CA GLY A 29 -5.28 15.36 -11.83
C GLY A 29 -6.05 14.32 -11.02
N SER A 30 -5.84 13.05 -11.36
CA SER A 30 -6.47 11.90 -10.70
C SER A 30 -5.52 10.71 -10.58
N LYS A 31 -5.64 9.98 -9.47
CA LYS A 31 -4.90 8.75 -9.21
C LYS A 31 -5.88 7.61 -8.98
N ARG A 32 -5.62 6.45 -9.57
CA ARG A 32 -6.28 5.20 -9.21
C ARG A 32 -5.46 4.50 -8.13
N LEU A 33 -6.14 4.05 -7.09
CA LEU A 33 -5.52 3.30 -6.01
C LEU A 33 -6.20 1.93 -5.88
N TRP A 34 -5.37 0.92 -5.64
CA TRP A 34 -5.77 -0.44 -5.27
C TRP A 34 -5.22 -0.69 -3.87
N ILE A 35 -6.08 -0.74 -2.86
CA ILE A 35 -5.69 -0.70 -1.45
C ILE A 35 -6.15 -1.98 -0.75
N THR A 36 -5.26 -2.61 0.02
CA THR A 36 -5.53 -3.88 0.70
C THR A 36 -5.04 -3.87 2.13
N PRO A 37 -5.76 -4.56 3.04
CA PRO A 37 -5.46 -4.53 4.46
C PRO A 37 -4.13 -5.24 4.81
N PRO A 38 -3.50 -4.91 5.95
CA PRO A 38 -2.20 -5.47 6.36
C PRO A 38 -2.17 -7.00 6.46
N ASN A 39 -3.31 -7.65 6.77
CA ASN A 39 -3.43 -9.12 6.82
C ASN A 39 -3.22 -9.79 5.46
N SER A 40 -3.26 -9.03 4.35
CA SER A 40 -2.91 -9.51 3.01
C SER A 40 -1.43 -9.84 2.86
N ARG A 41 -0.57 -9.47 3.83
CA ARG A 41 0.87 -9.77 3.85
C ARG A 41 1.20 -11.24 3.62
N ALA A 42 0.40 -12.17 4.17
CA ALA A 42 0.62 -13.61 4.00
C ALA A 42 0.48 -14.05 2.52
N ILE A 43 -0.34 -13.34 1.76
CA ILE A 43 -0.60 -13.60 0.33
C ILE A 43 0.38 -12.81 -0.53
N LEU A 44 0.61 -11.53 -0.20
CA LEU A 44 1.44 -10.60 -0.97
C LEU A 44 2.95 -10.81 -0.81
N GLN A 45 3.37 -11.47 0.28
CA GLN A 45 4.77 -11.85 0.57
C GLN A 45 5.78 -10.76 0.24
N PRO A 46 5.66 -9.57 0.84
CA PRO A 46 6.48 -8.45 0.46
C PRO A 46 7.92 -8.60 0.95
N THR A 47 8.85 -8.06 0.16
CA THR A 47 10.24 -7.84 0.55
C THR A 47 10.35 -6.45 1.20
N CYS A 48 10.85 -6.40 2.44
CA CYS A 48 10.97 -5.15 3.18
C CYS A 48 12.39 -4.60 3.12
N ILE A 49 12.52 -3.33 2.72
CA ILE A 49 13.78 -2.59 2.67
C ILE A 49 13.56 -1.28 3.44
N ALA A 50 14.31 -1.11 4.53
CA ALA A 50 14.12 0.00 5.47
C ALA A 50 12.67 0.11 5.97
N GLN A 51 11.99 1.23 5.71
CA GLN A 51 10.64 1.54 6.20
C GLN A 51 9.52 1.13 5.23
N GLN A 52 9.87 0.50 4.09
CA GLN A 52 8.92 0.15 3.04
C GLN A 52 8.95 -1.35 2.75
N CYS A 53 7.78 -1.93 2.52
CA CYS A 53 7.64 -3.32 2.11
C CYS A 53 6.99 -3.41 0.74
N TRP A 54 7.72 -3.94 -0.24
CA TRP A 54 7.31 -4.05 -1.64
C TRP A 54 6.80 -5.45 -1.94
N ALA A 55 5.60 -5.57 -2.51
CA ALA A 55 5.05 -6.85 -2.95
C ALA A 55 5.38 -7.10 -4.43
N ASN A 56 5.58 -8.36 -4.80
CA ASN A 56 5.85 -8.78 -6.19
C ASN A 56 4.63 -8.64 -7.13
N LEU A 57 3.55 -8.01 -6.68
CA LEU A 57 2.36 -7.71 -7.45
C LEU A 57 2.51 -6.34 -8.12
N LEU A 58 3.08 -6.34 -9.33
CA LEU A 58 3.52 -5.11 -10.02
C LEU A 58 2.36 -4.22 -10.49
N ASN A 59 1.25 -4.81 -10.96
CA ASN A 59 0.09 -4.04 -11.40
C ASN A 59 -1.24 -4.84 -11.28
N PRO A 60 -1.99 -4.71 -10.17
CA PRO A 60 -3.28 -5.38 -10.01
C PRO A 60 -4.38 -4.86 -10.97
N THR A 61 -4.12 -3.75 -11.66
CA THR A 61 -5.05 -3.12 -12.59
C THR A 61 -4.80 -3.51 -14.06
N ASP A 62 -3.70 -4.20 -14.34
CA ASP A 62 -3.42 -4.73 -15.67
C ASP A 62 -4.09 -6.09 -15.85
N ASN A 63 -5.09 -6.14 -16.74
CA ASN A 63 -5.78 -7.38 -17.05
C ASN A 63 -4.91 -8.35 -17.86
N HIS A 64 -3.87 -7.86 -18.55
CA HIS A 64 -2.95 -8.71 -19.30
C HIS A 64 -1.99 -9.46 -18.37
N ALA A 65 -1.63 -8.86 -17.24
CA ALA A 65 -0.72 -9.45 -16.26
C ALA A 65 -1.39 -10.50 -15.35
N ARG A 66 -2.68 -10.82 -15.56
CA ARG A 66 -3.43 -11.75 -14.69
C ARG A 66 -3.01 -13.21 -14.86
N ASP A 67 -2.55 -13.56 -16.05
CA ASP A 67 -2.05 -14.91 -16.37
C ASP A 67 -0.55 -15.06 -16.07
N ASP A 68 0.13 -13.97 -15.70
CA ASP A 68 1.53 -14.02 -15.26
C ASP A 68 1.66 -14.90 -14.02
N VAL A 69 2.76 -15.63 -13.95
CA VAL A 69 3.07 -16.55 -12.84
C VAL A 69 4.03 -15.87 -11.88
N VAL A 70 3.66 -15.85 -10.61
CA VAL A 70 4.49 -15.38 -9.49
C VAL A 70 4.71 -16.51 -8.51
N GLU A 71 5.85 -16.48 -7.82
CA GLU A 71 6.13 -17.39 -6.71
C GLU A 71 5.40 -16.89 -5.45
N SER A 72 4.71 -17.81 -4.78
CA SER A 72 4.01 -17.58 -3.51
C SER A 72 4.10 -18.83 -2.64
N ASN A 73 4.72 -18.73 -1.46
CA ASN A 73 4.86 -19.82 -0.47
C ASN A 73 5.54 -21.09 -1.01
N GLY A 74 6.51 -20.95 -1.90
CA GLY A 74 7.21 -22.05 -2.57
C GLY A 74 6.46 -22.64 -3.76
N GLU A 75 5.33 -22.05 -4.17
CA GLU A 75 4.52 -22.52 -5.29
C GLU A 75 4.38 -21.45 -6.37
N ASN A 76 4.32 -21.89 -7.63
CA ASN A 76 4.05 -21.02 -8.77
C ASN A 76 2.53 -20.85 -8.93
N VAL A 77 2.04 -19.62 -8.74
CA VAL A 77 0.61 -19.29 -8.84
C VAL A 77 0.39 -18.15 -9.83
N THR A 78 -0.79 -18.09 -10.46
CA THR A 78 -1.10 -16.95 -11.33
C THR A 78 -1.41 -15.70 -10.49
N VAL A 79 -1.09 -14.53 -11.02
CA VAL A 79 -1.47 -13.25 -10.42
C VAL A 79 -2.98 -13.20 -10.14
N ALA A 80 -3.81 -13.73 -11.04
CA ALA A 80 -5.25 -13.83 -10.82
C ALA A 80 -5.64 -14.64 -9.57
N ALA A 81 -4.92 -15.73 -9.28
CA ALA A 81 -5.16 -16.53 -8.08
C ALA A 81 -4.78 -15.78 -6.81
N VAL A 82 -3.64 -15.08 -6.81
CA VAL A 82 -3.21 -14.19 -5.73
C VAL A 82 -4.27 -13.12 -5.49
N LEU A 83 -4.71 -12.42 -6.54
CA LEU A 83 -5.70 -11.35 -6.46
C LEU A 83 -7.07 -11.81 -5.93
N LYS A 84 -7.49 -13.05 -6.22
CA LYS A 84 -8.73 -13.62 -5.66
C LYS A 84 -8.67 -13.78 -4.14
N GLY A 85 -7.49 -14.02 -3.58
CA GLY A 85 -7.27 -14.15 -2.14
C GLY A 85 -7.22 -12.81 -1.40
N VAL A 86 -7.09 -11.70 -2.11
CA VAL A 86 -6.88 -10.37 -1.50
C VAL A 86 -8.16 -9.55 -1.55
N GLN A 87 -8.59 -9.06 -0.38
CA GLN A 87 -9.68 -8.10 -0.29
C GLN A 87 -9.15 -6.71 -0.66
N ALA A 88 -9.63 -6.14 -1.75
CA ALA A 88 -9.14 -4.88 -2.27
C ALA A 88 -10.22 -3.81 -2.43
N LEU A 89 -9.89 -2.61 -2.00
CA LEU A 89 -10.62 -1.40 -2.30
C LEU A 89 -10.03 -0.75 -3.55
N ASN A 90 -10.88 -0.54 -4.55
CA ASN A 90 -10.53 0.18 -5.79
C ASN A 90 -11.17 1.55 -5.75
N LEU A 91 -10.36 2.60 -5.76
CA LEU A 91 -10.85 3.97 -5.77
C LEU A 91 -10.07 4.86 -6.74
N THR A 92 -10.71 5.95 -7.14
CA THR A 92 -10.07 7.04 -7.88
C THR A 92 -10.06 8.26 -6.97
N LEU A 93 -8.88 8.69 -6.55
CA LEU A 93 -8.66 9.94 -5.85
C LEU A 93 -8.56 11.08 -6.88
N ARG A 94 -9.32 12.15 -6.67
CA ARG A 94 -9.43 13.31 -7.57
C ARG A 94 -8.87 14.57 -6.92
N ALA A 95 -8.53 15.56 -7.74
CA ALA A 95 -8.08 16.86 -7.26
C ALA A 95 -9.07 17.46 -6.23
N GLY A 96 -8.55 17.94 -5.10
CA GLY A 96 -9.32 18.45 -3.96
C GLY A 96 -9.68 17.39 -2.91
N GLU A 97 -9.51 16.11 -3.19
CA GLU A 97 -9.81 15.03 -2.24
C GLU A 97 -8.60 14.67 -1.37
N ILE A 98 -8.90 14.22 -0.16
CA ILE A 98 -7.92 13.71 0.81
C ILE A 98 -8.20 12.24 1.07
N LEU A 99 -7.16 11.42 1.03
CA LEU A 99 -7.18 10.03 1.47
C LEU A 99 -6.34 9.90 2.75
N TYR A 100 -6.96 9.37 3.80
CA TYR A 100 -6.22 8.80 4.93
C TYR A 100 -5.89 7.34 4.63
N LEU A 101 -4.61 7.01 4.61
CA LEU A 101 -4.09 5.68 4.38
C LEU A 101 -3.32 5.21 5.63
N PRO A 102 -3.88 4.27 6.41
CA PRO A 102 -3.24 3.84 7.65
C PRO A 102 -1.95 3.07 7.40
N ALA A 103 -1.05 3.10 8.38
CA ALA A 103 0.21 2.36 8.36
C ALA A 103 -0.02 0.86 8.09
N GLY A 104 0.88 0.27 7.30
CA GLY A 104 0.86 -1.16 6.96
C GLY A 104 -0.16 -1.58 5.90
N TRP A 105 -1.03 -0.68 5.42
CA TRP A 105 -1.94 -0.97 4.30
C TRP A 105 -1.16 -1.00 2.98
N PHE A 106 -1.33 -2.09 2.24
CA PHE A 106 -0.69 -2.22 0.94
C PHE A 106 -1.48 -1.42 -0.09
N HIS A 107 -0.77 -0.71 -0.96
CA HIS A 107 -1.37 0.14 -1.95
C HIS A 107 -0.55 0.13 -3.24
N PHE A 108 -1.25 0.00 -4.37
CA PHE A 108 -0.75 0.30 -5.70
C PHE A 108 -1.37 1.61 -6.16
N VAL A 109 -0.58 2.45 -6.83
CA VAL A 109 -1.01 3.78 -7.27
C VAL A 109 -0.70 3.96 -8.74
N GLN A 110 -1.69 4.37 -9.52
CA GLN A 110 -1.53 4.74 -10.93
C GLN A 110 -1.98 6.18 -11.16
N ASN A 111 -1.15 6.96 -11.84
CA ASN A 111 -1.55 8.28 -12.34
C ASN A 111 -2.41 8.09 -13.60
N LEU A 112 -3.64 8.59 -13.59
CA LEU A 112 -4.52 8.51 -14.77
C LEU A 112 -4.27 9.67 -15.75
N GLU A 113 -3.60 10.72 -15.27
CA GLU A 113 -3.23 11.93 -15.99
C GLU A 113 -2.01 12.56 -15.29
N PRO A 114 -1.42 13.67 -15.77
CA PRO A 114 -0.40 14.39 -15.00
C PRO A 114 -0.95 14.84 -13.63
N THR A 115 -0.21 14.59 -12.55
CA THR A 115 -0.67 14.84 -11.17
C THR A 115 0.28 15.71 -10.37
N VAL A 116 -0.31 16.47 -9.45
CA VAL A 116 0.40 17.13 -8.35
C VAL A 116 -0.23 16.66 -7.04
N MET A 117 0.57 16.13 -6.13
CA MET A 117 0.10 15.55 -4.87
C MET A 117 1.01 15.98 -3.73
N VAL A 118 0.42 16.23 -2.56
CA VAL A 118 1.16 16.39 -1.32
C VAL A 118 0.74 15.28 -0.36
N ASN A 119 1.68 14.73 0.37
CA ASN A 119 1.34 13.85 1.49
C ASN A 119 2.14 14.19 2.75
N VAL A 120 1.59 13.78 3.89
CA VAL A 120 2.25 13.87 5.18
C VAL A 120 2.23 12.49 5.81
N TRP A 121 3.42 11.91 6.00
CA TRP A 121 3.57 10.77 6.90
C TRP A 121 3.61 11.26 8.35
N THR A 122 2.78 10.64 9.18
CA THR A 122 2.71 10.88 10.62
C THR A 122 3.19 9.66 11.37
N ALA A 123 3.76 9.85 12.57
CA ALA A 123 4.16 8.72 13.40
C ALA A 123 2.91 7.88 13.71
N GLY A 124 2.79 6.72 13.07
CA GLY A 124 1.66 5.83 13.27
C GLY A 124 1.54 5.48 14.74
N ARG A 125 0.33 5.54 15.29
CA ARG A 125 0.11 5.25 16.72
C ARG A 125 0.48 3.81 17.09
N ASP A 126 0.51 2.92 16.10
CA ASP A 126 0.95 1.53 16.24
C ASP A 126 1.83 1.15 15.04
N ARG A 127 3.08 0.75 15.27
CA ARG A 127 3.94 0.17 14.22
C ARG A 127 3.41 -1.23 13.88
N VAL A 128 2.47 -1.33 12.94
CA VAL A 128 1.90 -2.63 12.52
C VAL A 128 2.87 -3.46 11.67
N ALA A 129 4.03 -2.92 11.29
CA ALA A 129 5.04 -3.62 10.50
C ALA A 129 6.19 -4.22 11.34
N ALA A 130 5.88 -4.93 12.43
CA ALA A 130 6.84 -5.83 13.07
C ALA A 130 6.12 -7.13 13.49
N GLY A 131 6.14 -8.12 12.62
CA GLY A 131 5.77 -9.48 12.99
C GLY A 131 6.70 -10.00 14.10
N ALA A 132 6.09 -10.47 15.18
CA ALA A 132 6.63 -11.25 16.29
C ALA A 132 7.64 -10.57 17.25
N GLY A 133 7.14 -10.17 18.43
CA GLY A 133 7.94 -10.18 19.66
C GLY A 133 8.07 -8.87 20.42
N ARG A 134 6.98 -8.36 21.00
CA ARG A 134 6.92 -7.87 22.39
C ARG A 134 5.51 -7.46 22.75
N VAL A 135 4.83 -8.34 23.48
CA VAL A 135 3.71 -7.93 24.32
C VAL A 135 4.31 -7.03 25.39
N HIS A 136 4.21 -5.70 25.22
CA HIS A 136 4.38 -4.79 26.35
C HIS A 136 3.17 -4.99 27.25
N ARG A 137 3.32 -5.87 28.24
CA ARG A 137 2.41 -5.99 29.37
C ARG A 137 2.35 -4.60 30.00
N LEU A 138 1.21 -3.92 29.87
CA LEU A 138 0.89 -2.74 30.66
C LEU A 138 1.04 -3.15 32.12
N SER A 139 2.05 -2.60 32.81
CA SER A 139 2.09 -2.74 34.26
C SER A 139 0.94 -1.91 34.81
N SER A 140 -0.02 -2.62 35.40
CA SER A 140 -0.96 -2.04 36.34
C SER A 140 -0.18 -1.30 37.41
N ARG A 141 -0.19 0.03 37.37
CA ARG A 141 0.03 0.83 38.57
C ARG A 141 -1.27 0.77 39.36
N GLU A 142 -1.33 -0.17 40.29
CA GLU A 142 -2.23 -0.07 41.43
C GLU A 142 -1.64 0.94 42.44
N GLN A 143 -2.52 1.82 42.91
CA GLN A 143 -2.49 2.63 44.14
C GLN A 143 -1.47 3.77 44.23
#